data_AF-A0AA40FWY6-F1
#
_entry.id   AF-A0AA40FWY6-F1
#
_cell.length_a   1.000
_cell.length_b   1.000
_cell.length_c   1.000
_cell.angle_alpha   90.00
_cell.angle_beta   90.00
_cell.angle_gamma   90.00
#
_symmetry.space_group_name_H-M   'P 1'
#
loop_
_entity.id
_entity.type
_entity.pdbx_description
1 polymer ?
#
loop_
_entity_poly.entity_id
_entity_poly.type
_entity_poly.pdbx_seq_one_letter_code
_entity_poly.pdbx_strand_id
1 'polypeptide(L)'
;MRSAGIFLILIYCISLRLVFVHGGMDVDEIRAMLTKFRKKCIDETNANLEMIENTDFGEFPEDESLKCYFKCVFEKFHMVKFDRWRFAFNPYAASSIYTYIKEYCRFARII
;
A
#
# COMPACT_ATOMS: atom_id res chain seq x y z
N MET A 1 -28.04 -27.33 -32.37
CA MET A 1 -26.62 -26.95 -32.17
C MET A 1 -26.43 -25.51 -31.65
N ARG A 2 -27.30 -24.53 -31.96
CA ARG A 2 -27.15 -23.14 -31.46
C ARG A 2 -27.36 -22.97 -29.94
N SER A 3 -28.25 -23.76 -29.34
CA SER A 3 -28.57 -23.64 -27.90
C SER A 3 -27.44 -24.11 -26.99
N ALA A 4 -26.67 -25.13 -27.37
CA ALA A 4 -25.54 -25.64 -26.58
C ALA A 4 -24.40 -24.63 -26.44
N GLY A 5 -24.13 -23.83 -27.49
CA GLY A 5 -23.14 -22.76 -27.44
C GLY A 5 -23.52 -21.64 -26.47
N ILE A 6 -24.81 -21.31 -26.37
CA ILE A 6 -25.32 -20.27 -25.46
C ILE A 6 -25.14 -20.72 -24.00
N PHE A 7 -25.44 -21.98 -23.68
CA PHE A 7 -25.23 -22.51 -22.32
C PHE A 7 -23.75 -22.50 -21.91
N LEU A 8 -22.84 -22.86 -22.83
CA LEU A 8 -21.40 -22.82 -22.55
C LEU A 8 -20.88 -21.39 -22.33
N ILE A 9 -21.37 -20.42 -23.11
CA ILE A 9 -21.04 -19.00 -22.94
C ILE A 9 -21.57 -18.48 -21.59
N LEU A 10 -22.80 -18.83 -21.22
CA LEU A 10 -23.38 -18.40 -19.94
C LEU A 10 -22.64 -19.01 -18.74
N ILE A 11 -22.30 -20.30 -18.79
CA ILE A 11 -21.51 -20.97 -17.74
C ILE A 11 -20.12 -20.33 -17.62
N TYR A 12 -19.47 -20.03 -18.75
CA TYR A 12 -18.18 -19.35 -18.77
C TYR A 12 -18.28 -17.94 -18.16
N CYS A 13 -19.29 -17.16 -18.53
CA CYS A 13 -19.53 -15.83 -17.95
C CYS A 13 -19.82 -15.88 -16.45
N ILE A 14 -20.58 -16.87 -15.97
CA ILE A 14 -20.87 -17.06 -14.55
C ILE A 14 -19.58 -17.44 -13.79
N SER A 15 -18.75 -18.34 -14.34
CA SER A 15 -17.47 -18.70 -13.74
C SER A 15 -16.49 -17.52 -13.66
N LEU A 16 -16.43 -16.67 -14.68
CA LEU A 16 -15.61 -15.46 -14.66
C LEU A 16 -16.05 -14.52 -13.54
N ARG A 17 -17.36 -14.30 -13.37
CA ARG A 17 -17.88 -13.43 -12.30
C ARG A 17 -17.52 -13.94 -10.91
N LEU A 18 -17.54 -15.25 -10.67
CA LEU A 18 -17.19 -15.84 -9.37
C LEU A 18 -15.72 -15.66 -9.01
N VAL A 19 -14.82 -15.76 -9.98
CA VAL A 19 -13.36 -15.56 -9.78
C VAL A 19 -13.05 -14.10 -9.45
N PHE A 20 -13.72 -13.14 -10.08
CA PHE A 20 -13.51 -11.70 -9.80
C PHE A 20 -14.04 -11.26 -8.42
N VAL A 21 -15.04 -11.93 -7.85
CA VAL A 21 -15.68 -11.52 -6.58
C VAL A 21 -14.84 -11.87 -5.34
N HIS A 22 -13.99 -12.89 -5.39
CA HIS A 22 -13.21 -13.34 -4.22
C HIS A 22 -11.82 -12.70 -4.08
N GLY A 23 -11.46 -11.74 -4.94
CA GLY A 23 -10.14 -11.09 -4.93
C GLY A 23 -10.05 -9.80 -4.11
N GLY A 24 -11.15 -9.31 -3.54
CA GLY A 24 -11.15 -8.08 -2.76
C GLY A 24 -10.78 -8.35 -1.31
N MET A 25 -9.66 -7.80 -0.85
CA MET A 25 -9.44 -7.60 0.58
C MET A 25 -10.55 -6.69 1.12
N ASP A 26 -11.10 -7.04 2.28
CA ASP A 26 -12.14 -6.25 2.93
C ASP A 26 -11.61 -4.83 3.26
N VAL A 27 -12.37 -3.81 2.86
CA VAL A 27 -11.93 -2.41 3.00
C VAL A 27 -11.80 -2.03 4.47
N ASP A 28 -12.64 -2.59 5.34
CA ASP A 28 -12.59 -2.32 6.76
C ASP A 28 -11.37 -2.98 7.41
N GLU A 29 -10.99 -4.19 6.98
CA GLU A 29 -9.75 -4.84 7.39
C GLU A 29 -8.50 -4.01 7.01
N ILE A 30 -8.45 -3.49 5.78
CA ILE A 30 -7.36 -2.61 5.32
C ILE A 30 -7.29 -1.35 6.18
N ARG A 31 -8.44 -0.72 6.42
CA ARG A 31 -8.53 0.52 7.22
C ARG A 31 -8.10 0.29 8.66
N ALA A 32 -8.49 -0.83 9.25
CA ALA A 32 -8.09 -1.21 10.60
C ALA A 32 -6.56 -1.41 10.69
N MET A 33 -5.98 -2.08 9.69
CA MET A 33 -4.53 -2.30 9.61
C MET A 33 -3.75 -0.98 9.46
N LEU A 34 -4.17 -0.11 8.53
CA LEU A 34 -3.57 1.23 8.34
C LEU A 34 -3.64 2.06 9.62
N THR A 35 -4.79 2.09 10.29
CA THR A 35 -4.97 2.83 11.54
C THR A 35 -4.06 2.32 12.65
N LYS A 36 -3.91 1.00 12.76
CA LYS A 36 -3.04 0.35 13.76
C LYS A 36 -1.58 0.72 13.53
N PHE A 37 -1.09 0.69 12.29
CA PHE A 37 0.29 1.02 11.99
C PHE A 37 0.56 2.53 12.10
N ARG A 38 -0.37 3.39 11.69
CA ARG A 38 -0.26 4.84 11.87
C ARG A 38 -0.04 5.20 13.34
N LYS A 39 -0.91 4.71 14.24
CA LYS A 39 -0.77 4.93 15.69
C LYS A 39 0.57 4.42 16.23
N LYS A 40 0.90 3.16 15.92
CA LYS A 40 2.12 2.53 16.40
C LYS A 40 3.39 3.27 15.94
N CYS A 41 3.45 3.69 14.69
CA CYS A 41 4.61 4.41 14.17
C CYS A 41 4.68 5.85 14.69
N ILE A 42 3.56 6.54 14.94
CA ILE A 42 3.54 7.84 15.61
C ILE A 42 4.10 7.70 17.03
N ASP A 43 3.65 6.68 17.79
CA ASP A 43 4.12 6.44 19.15
C ASP A 43 5.63 6.08 19.18
N GLU A 44 6.12 5.32 18.21
CA GLU A 44 7.54 4.92 18.10
C GLU A 44 8.45 6.10 17.70
N THR A 45 8.00 7.00 16.83
CA THR A 45 8.88 8.04 16.24
C THR A 45 8.62 9.46 16.75
N ASN A 46 7.53 9.67 17.50
CA ASN A 46 7.07 10.98 17.96
C ASN A 46 6.91 11.99 16.81
N ALA A 47 6.59 11.51 15.61
CA ALA A 47 6.39 12.37 14.45
C ALA A 47 5.16 13.26 14.61
N ASN A 48 5.26 14.51 14.19
CA ASN A 48 4.15 15.45 14.24
C ASN A 48 3.01 14.98 13.32
N LEU A 49 1.81 14.86 13.87
CA LEU A 49 0.60 14.45 13.14
C LEU A 49 0.31 15.38 11.96
N GLU A 50 0.51 16.69 12.12
CA GLU A 50 0.28 17.67 11.07
C GLU A 50 1.23 17.44 9.88
N MET A 51 2.50 17.14 10.14
CA MET A 51 3.45 16.82 9.07
C MET A 51 3.09 15.54 8.34
N ILE A 52 2.58 14.53 9.07
CA ILE A 52 2.09 13.29 8.47
C ILE A 52 0.87 13.57 7.59
N GLU A 53 -0.07 14.40 8.04
CA GLU A 53 -1.27 14.76 7.27
C GLU A 53 -0.94 15.62 6.04
N ASN A 54 0.04 16.52 6.16
CA ASN A 54 0.48 17.33 5.03
C ASN A 54 1.11 16.47 3.91
N THR A 55 1.61 15.28 4.24
CA THR A 55 2.08 14.34 3.21
C THR A 55 0.96 13.80 2.31
N ASP A 56 -0.30 13.81 2.78
CA ASP A 56 -1.45 13.46 1.94
C ASP A 56 -1.66 14.48 0.80
N PHE A 57 -1.12 15.69 0.96
CA PHE A 57 -1.12 16.77 -0.03
C PHE A 57 0.20 16.86 -0.83
N GLY A 58 1.15 15.96 -0.58
CA GLY A 58 2.45 15.93 -1.26
C GLY A 58 3.51 16.81 -0.60
N GLU A 59 3.29 17.31 0.62
CA GLU A 59 4.30 18.05 1.37
C GLU A 59 5.18 17.10 2.18
N PHE A 60 6.47 17.06 1.88
CA PHE A 60 7.47 16.26 2.58
C PHE A 60 8.57 17.14 3.16
N PRO A 61 8.33 17.82 4.30
CA PRO A 61 9.34 18.67 4.94
C PRO A 61 10.53 17.84 5.40
N GLU A 62 11.76 18.37 5.30
CA GLU A 62 13.00 17.69 5.77
C GLU A 62 13.02 17.57 7.30
N ASP A 63 12.26 16.60 7.81
CA ASP A 63 12.16 16.25 9.22
C ASP A 63 12.59 14.79 9.46
N GLU A 64 13.42 14.58 10.48
CA GLU A 64 13.98 13.26 10.79
C GLU A 64 12.93 12.32 11.40
N SER A 65 12.00 12.85 12.19
CA SER A 65 10.92 12.06 12.79
C SER A 65 9.94 11.56 11.72
N LEU A 66 9.68 12.38 10.69
CA LEU A 66 8.87 12.01 9.54
C LEU A 66 9.56 10.93 8.68
N LYS A 67 10.88 11.03 8.48
CA LYS A 67 11.67 9.99 7.79
C LYS A 67 11.57 8.64 8.51
N CYS A 68 11.68 8.66 9.83
CA CYS A 68 11.55 7.48 10.68
C CYS A 68 10.13 6.93 10.68
N TYR A 69 9.10 7.79 10.67
CA TYR A 69 7.71 7.37 10.62
C TYR A 69 7.42 6.53 9.36
N PHE A 70 7.79 7.04 8.19
CA PHE A 70 7.58 6.31 6.93
C PHE A 70 8.39 5.03 6.85
N LYS A 71 9.64 5.03 7.38
CA LYS A 71 10.42 3.80 7.51
C LYS A 71 9.64 2.74 8.30
N CYS A 72 9.12 3.11 9.47
CA CYS A 72 8.31 2.21 10.30
C CYS A 72 7.11 1.66 9.53
N VAL A 73 6.34 2.53 8.85
CA VAL A 73 5.14 2.12 8.10
C VAL A 73 5.50 1.13 6.99
N PHE A 74 6.52 1.40 6.19
CA PHE A 74 6.91 0.52 5.07
C PHE A 74 7.46 -0.82 5.54
N GLU A 75 8.16 -0.85 6.68
CA GLU A 75 8.60 -2.10 7.30
C GLU A 75 7.41 -2.95 7.78
N LYS A 76 6.38 -2.34 8.39
CA LYS A 76 5.17 -3.07 8.84
C LYS A 76 4.37 -3.65 7.68
N PHE A 77 4.34 -2.97 6.54
CA PHE A 77 3.65 -3.44 5.34
C PHE A 77 4.50 -4.42 4.50
N HIS A 78 5.74 -4.71 4.90
CA HIS A 78 6.68 -5.52 4.12
C HIS A 78 6.85 -5.02 2.68
N MET A 79 6.59 -3.73 2.43
CA MET A 79 6.74 -3.10 1.11
C MET A 79 8.20 -2.80 0.80
N VAL A 80 9.00 -2.67 1.86
CA VAL A 80 10.44 -2.46 1.81
C VAL A 80 11.10 -3.41 2.81
N LYS A 81 12.11 -4.16 2.37
CA LYS A 81 13.08 -4.78 3.28
C LYS A 81 14.29 -3.86 3.38
N PHE A 82 14.63 -3.43 4.60
CA PHE A 82 15.81 -2.63 4.86
C PHE A 82 17.00 -3.55 5.21
N ASP A 83 17.38 -4.44 4.30
CA ASP A 83 18.68 -5.11 4.34
C ASP A 83 19.68 -4.30 3.51
N ARG A 84 20.70 -3.72 4.17
CA ARG A 84 21.83 -2.96 3.61
C ARG A 84 21.68 -2.61 2.12
N TRP A 85 21.19 -1.40 1.84
CA TRP A 85 21.09 -0.80 0.50
C TRP A 85 20.23 -1.54 -0.54
N ARG A 86 19.52 -2.63 -0.20
CA ARG A 86 18.61 -3.31 -1.13
C ARG A 86 17.16 -3.10 -0.71
N PHE A 87 16.55 -2.05 -1.25
CA PHE A 87 15.10 -1.90 -1.25
C PHE A 87 14.49 -3.03 -2.10
N ALA A 88 14.08 -4.11 -1.45
CA ALA A 88 13.28 -5.13 -2.10
C ALA A 88 11.85 -4.61 -2.26
N PHE A 89 11.58 -3.94 -3.39
CA PHE A 89 10.24 -3.49 -3.76
C PHE A 89 9.32 -4.69 -3.98
N ASN A 90 8.16 -4.68 -3.32
CA ASN A 90 7.11 -5.65 -3.60
C ASN A 90 6.39 -5.26 -4.91
N PRO A 91 6.46 -6.10 -5.98
CA PRO A 91 5.85 -5.77 -7.28
C PRO A 91 4.32 -5.77 -7.26
N TYR A 92 3.69 -6.22 -6.17
CA TYR A 92 2.24 -6.19 -5.98
C TYR A 92 1.74 -4.93 -5.26
N ALA A 93 2.62 -3.96 -4.95
CA ALA A 93 2.20 -2.68 -4.41
C ALA A 93 1.37 -1.88 -5.44
N ALA A 94 0.27 -1.27 -5.00
CA ALA A 94 -0.58 -0.46 -5.87
C ALA A 94 0.18 0.76 -6.43
N SER A 95 -0.23 1.26 -7.60
CA SER A 95 0.38 2.42 -8.27
C SER A 95 0.48 3.66 -7.37
N SER A 96 -0.54 3.92 -6.54
CA SER A 96 -0.52 5.00 -5.55
C SER A 96 0.56 4.81 -4.49
N ILE A 97 0.71 3.59 -3.97
CA ILE A 97 1.73 3.22 -2.97
C ILE A 97 3.13 3.36 -3.58
N TYR A 98 3.30 3.02 -4.86
CA TYR A 98 4.56 3.21 -5.58
C TYR A 98 4.99 4.67 -5.67
N THR A 99 4.06 5.61 -5.92
CA THR A 99 4.34 7.05 -5.90
C THR A 99 4.80 7.51 -4.51
N TYR A 100 4.10 7.09 -3.44
CA TYR A 100 4.48 7.41 -2.07
C TYR A 100 5.87 6.88 -1.69
N ILE A 101 6.19 5.63 -2.05
CA ILE A 101 7.51 5.07 -1.77
C ILE A 101 8.59 5.80 -2.59
N LYS A 102 8.30 6.17 -3.85
CA LYS A 102 9.23 6.92 -4.70
C LYS A 102 9.51 8.31 -4.15
N GLU A 103 8.49 9.03 -3.69
CA GLU A 103 8.65 10.34 -3.06
C GLU A 103 9.38 10.26 -1.74
N TYR A 104 9.06 9.26 -0.89
CA TYR A 104 9.82 8.98 0.31
C TYR A 104 11.29 8.68 0.01
N CYS A 105 11.59 7.79 -0.94
CA CYS A 105 12.96 7.44 -1.27
C CYS A 105 13.73 8.65 -1.84
N ARG A 106 13.08 9.52 -2.63
CA ARG A 106 13.67 10.81 -3.08
C ARG A 106 13.95 11.72 -1.87
N PHE A 107 12.96 11.88 -0.99
CA PHE A 107 13.03 12.69 0.21
C PHE A 107 14.13 12.22 1.19
N ALA A 108 14.28 10.92 1.34
CA ALA A 108 15.31 10.28 2.14
C ALA A 108 16.66 10.14 1.40
N ARG A 109 16.78 10.68 0.17
CA ARG A 109 17.99 10.65 -0.68
C ARG A 109 18.53 9.24 -0.91
N ILE A 110 17.62 8.29 -1.07
CA ILE A 110 17.89 6.87 -1.31
C ILE A 110 17.97 6.57 -2.81
N ILE A 111 17.18 7.28 -3.63
CA ILE A 111 17.13 7.20 -5.10
C ILE A 111 17.24 8.61 -5.69
#